data_AF-A0A967XYX8-F1
#
_entry.id   AF-A0A967XYX8-F1
#
_cell.length_a   1.000
_cell.length_b   1.000
_cell.length_c   1.000
_cell.angle_alpha   90.00
_cell.angle_beta   90.00
_cell.angle_gamma   90.00
#
_symmetry.space_group_name_H-M   'P 1'
#
loop_
_entity.id
_entity.type
_entity.pdbx_description
1 polymer ?
#
loop_
_entity_poly.entity_id
_entity_poly.type
_entity_poly.pdbx_seq_one_letter_code
_entity_poly.pdbx_strand_id
1 'polypeptide(L)'
;EVDSQFFWLSMKSGLVFKDFIIGLIKPPCYGLLIGLVGAYHGYMITGGAVGLGRAAARTVMFTSLGVLIMDFVITKFILSIY
;
A
#
# COMPACT_ATOMS: atom_id res chain seq x y z
N GLU A 1 -25.22 -1.57 27.37
CA GLU A 1 -24.39 -2.42 26.48
C GLU A 1 -24.87 -2.22 25.05
N VAL A 2 -23.98 -2.14 24.07
CA VAL A 2 -24.40 -2.03 22.66
C VAL A 2 -24.90 -3.41 22.25
N ASP A 3 -26.14 -3.49 21.78
CA ASP A 3 -26.71 -4.74 21.29
C ASP A 3 -25.90 -5.22 20.06
N SER A 4 -25.44 -6.47 20.12
CA SER A 4 -24.61 -7.07 19.06
C SER A 4 -25.30 -6.99 17.70
N GLN A 5 -26.63 -7.10 17.61
CA GLN A 5 -27.35 -7.06 16.34
C GLN A 5 -27.32 -5.65 15.73
N PHE A 6 -27.44 -4.60 16.55
CA PHE A 6 -27.37 -3.22 16.09
C PHE A 6 -26.00 -2.85 15.49
N PHE A 7 -24.92 -3.40 16.06
CA PHE A 7 -23.56 -3.24 15.54
C PHE A 7 -23.39 -3.88 14.15
N TRP A 8 -23.83 -5.14 13.99
CA TRP A 8 -23.73 -5.85 12.72
C TRP A 8 -24.57 -5.23 11.60
N LEU A 9 -25.77 -4.71 11.93
CA LEU A 9 -26.64 -4.04 10.96
C LEU A 9 -26.04 -2.72 10.47
N SER A 10 -25.45 -1.93 11.38
CA SER A 10 -24.79 -0.67 11.03
C SER A 10 -23.55 -0.88 10.15
N MET A 11 -22.75 -1.92 10.43
CA MET A 11 -21.61 -2.29 9.58
C MET A 11 -22.04 -2.71 8.18
N LYS A 12 -23.05 -3.58 8.05
CA LYS A 12 -23.55 -4.03 6.73
C LYS A 12 -24.15 -2.89 5.92
N SER A 13 -24.79 -1.91 6.58
CA SER A 13 -25.33 -0.74 5.90
C SER A 13 -24.26 0.22 5.40
N GLY A 14 -23.07 0.25 6.03
CA GLY A 14 -21.96 1.12 5.64
C GLY A 14 -20.98 0.49 4.64
N LEU A 15 -20.93 -0.85 4.57
CA LEU A 15 -20.08 -1.60 3.65
C LEU A 15 -20.72 -1.66 2.26
N VAL A 16 -20.22 -0.85 1.33
CA VAL A 16 -20.56 -0.99 -0.08
C VAL A 16 -19.61 -2.00 -0.72
N PHE A 17 -20.11 -2.81 -1.67
CA PHE A 17 -19.29 -3.79 -2.40
C PHE A 17 -18.04 -3.15 -3.06
N LYS A 18 -18.11 -1.85 -3.36
CA LYS A 18 -17.02 -1.02 -3.86
C LYS A 18 -15.83 -0.96 -2.89
N ASP A 19 -16.07 -0.79 -1.59
CA ASP A 19 -15.01 -0.68 -0.58
C ASP A 19 -14.19 -1.97 -0.48
N PHE A 20 -14.84 -3.11 -0.71
CA PHE A 20 -14.18 -4.41 -0.77
C PHE A 20 -13.24 -4.53 -1.98
N ILE A 21 -13.70 -4.13 -3.17
CA ILE A 21 -12.89 -4.16 -4.40
C ILE A 21 -11.67 -3.22 -4.27
N ILE A 22 -11.86 -2.04 -3.69
CA ILE A 22 -10.79 -1.07 -3.44
C ILE A 22 -9.76 -1.64 -2.46
N GLY A 23 -10.22 -2.29 -1.39
CA GLY A 23 -9.36 -2.96 -0.42
C GLY A 23 -8.58 -4.14 -1.02
N LEU A 24 -9.11 -4.79 -2.07
CA LEU A 24 -8.48 -5.94 -2.71
C LEU A 24 -7.43 -5.53 -3.77
N ILE A 25 -7.64 -4.42 -4.48
CA ILE A 25 -6.74 -4.02 -5.58
C ILE A 25 -5.49 -3.27 -5.11
N LYS A 26 -5.57 -2.56 -3.98
CA LYS A 26 -4.43 -1.77 -3.43
C LYS A 26 -3.24 -2.63 -2.97
N PRO A 27 -3.40 -3.72 -2.19
CA PRO A 27 -2.28 -4.51 -1.67
C PRO A 27 -1.35 -5.11 -2.73
N PRO A 28 -1.82 -5.74 -3.83
CA PRO A 28 -0.91 -6.29 -4.83
C PRO A 28 -0.11 -5.19 -5.55
N CYS A 29 -0.69 -4.01 -5.75
CA CYS A 29 0.03 -2.85 -6.31
C CYS A 29 1.18 -2.38 -5.41
N TYR A 30 0.94 -2.31 -4.09
CA TYR A 30 1.99 -1.94 -3.14
C TYR A 30 3.07 -3.02 -3.04
N GLY A 31 2.67 -4.29 -3.03
CA GLY A 31 3.61 -5.42 -3.02
C GLY A 31 4.53 -5.43 -4.24
N LEU A 32 3.99 -5.23 -5.44
CA LEU A 32 4.78 -5.12 -6.67
C LEU A 32 5.75 -3.93 -6.65
N LEU A 33 5.28 -2.76 -6.19
CA LEU A 33 6.11 -1.55 -6.10
C LEU A 33 7.27 -1.74 -5.12
N ILE A 34 6.99 -2.27 -3.93
CA ILE A 34 8.02 -2.53 -2.91
C ILE A 34 9.02 -3.58 -3.43
N GLY A 35 8.54 -4.64 -4.08
CA GLY A 35 9.38 -5.68 -4.68
C GLY A 35 10.30 -5.13 -5.76
N LEU A 36 9.78 -4.33 -6.69
CA LEU A 36 10.58 -3.74 -7.77
C LEU A 36 11.65 -2.78 -7.23
N VAL A 37 11.27 -1.88 -6.33
CA VAL A 37 12.18 -0.88 -5.76
C VAL A 37 13.25 -1.57 -4.89
N GLY A 38 12.87 -2.61 -4.17
CA GLY A 38 13.77 -3.46 -3.39
C GLY A 38 14.78 -4.20 -4.27
N ALA A 39 14.31 -4.84 -5.35
CA ALA A 39 15.19 -5.52 -6.30
C ALA A 39 16.14 -4.54 -7.01
N TYR A 40 15.65 -3.37 -7.40
CA TYR A 40 16.45 -2.34 -8.05
C TYR A 40 17.60 -1.82 -7.16
N HIS A 41 17.28 -1.42 -5.94
CA HIS A 41 18.29 -0.95 -4.99
C HIS A 41 19.20 -2.08 -4.52
N GLY A 42 18.70 -3.32 -4.47
CA GLY A 42 19.48 -4.52 -4.16
C GLY A 42 20.51 -4.86 -5.24
N TYR A 43 20.18 -4.63 -6.52
CA TYR A 43 21.08 -4.88 -7.64
C TYR A 43 22.21 -3.84 -7.73
N MET A 44 21.95 -2.59 -7.33
CA MET A 44 22.90 -1.48 -7.43
C MET A 44 23.84 -1.35 -6.23
N ILE A 45 23.87 -2.34 -5.33
CA ILE A 45 24.69 -2.27 -4.12
C ILE A 45 26.16 -2.37 -4.48
N THR A 46 26.93 -1.39 -4.02
CA THR A 46 28.39 -1.36 -4.08
C THR A 46 28.96 -1.10 -2.69
N GLY A 47 30.12 -1.69 -2.36
CA GLY A 47 30.84 -1.39 -1.12
C GLY A 47 30.51 -2.27 0.10
N GLY A 48 30.13 -3.54 -0.12
CA GLY A 48 29.99 -4.54 0.93
C GLY A 48 28.91 -4.23 1.98
N ALA A 49 29.12 -4.65 3.23
CA ALA A 49 28.12 -4.57 4.29
C ALA A 49 27.70 -3.14 4.66
N VAL A 50 28.63 -2.17 4.60
CA VAL A 50 28.32 -0.74 4.87
C VAL A 50 27.46 -0.15 3.74
N GLY A 51 27.73 -0.56 2.50
CA GLY A 51 26.91 -0.20 1.33
C GLY A 51 25.49 -0.76 1.42
N LEU A 52 25.35 -2.01 1.88
CA LEU A 52 24.06 -2.68 2.07
C LEU A 52 23.16 -1.91 3.05
N GLY A 53 23.68 -1.50 4.22
CA GLY A 53 22.89 -0.74 5.20
C GLY A 53 22.41 0.60 4.66
N ARG A 54 23.27 1.33 3.92
CA ARG A 54 22.90 2.61 3.28
C ARG A 54 21.89 2.42 2.15
N ALA A 55 22.06 1.37 1.34
CA ALA A 55 21.12 1.03 0.28
C ALA A 55 19.76 0.66 0.86
N ALA A 56 19.70 -0.20 1.89
CA ALA A 56 18.45 -0.57 2.56
C ALA A 56 17.69 0.64 3.13
N ALA A 57 18.41 1.57 3.77
CA ALA A 57 17.80 2.81 4.27
C ALA A 57 17.21 3.67 3.14
N ARG A 58 17.91 3.79 2.01
CA ARG A 58 17.40 4.48 0.81
C ARG A 58 16.19 3.77 0.22
N THR A 59 16.23 2.44 0.11
CA THR A 59 15.11 1.62 -0.37
C THR A 59 13.84 1.93 0.42
N VAL A 60 13.90 1.94 1.76
CA VAL A 60 12.73 2.21 2.60
C VAL A 60 12.19 3.63 2.42
N MET A 61 13.08 4.62 2.26
CA MET A 61 12.67 6.00 1.94
C MET A 61 11.95 6.07 0.59
N PHE A 62 12.49 5.43 -0.46
CA PHE A 62 11.86 5.44 -1.78
C PHE A 62 10.57 4.63 -1.83
N THR A 63 10.51 3.48 -1.15
CA THR A 63 9.28 2.67 -1.10
C THR A 63 8.17 3.36 -0.34
N SER A 64 8.45 4.00 0.80
CA SER A 64 7.44 4.75 1.56
C SER A 64 6.86 5.92 0.77
N LEU A 65 7.70 6.71 0.11
CA LEU A 65 7.26 7.77 -0.81
C LEU A 65 6.46 7.22 -1.99
N GLY A 66 6.92 6.12 -2.59
CA GLY A 66 6.23 5.46 -3.69
C GLY A 66 4.84 4.95 -3.31
N VAL A 67 4.70 4.31 -2.14
CA VAL A 67 3.41 3.83 -1.63
C VAL A 67 2.46 4.99 -1.36
N LEU A 68 2.94 6.12 -0.80
CA LEU A 68 2.12 7.31 -0.59
C LEU A 68 1.55 7.87 -1.90
N ILE A 69 2.41 8.01 -2.92
CA ILE A 69 2.00 8.50 -4.25
C ILE A 69 1.02 7.51 -4.89
N MET A 70 1.30 6.22 -4.80
CA MET A 70 0.46 5.16 -5.35
C MET A 70 -0.94 5.16 -4.69
N ASP A 71 -1.02 5.33 -3.37
CA ASP A 71 -2.30 5.40 -2.66
C ASP A 71 -3.13 6.61 -3.09
N PHE A 72 -2.48 7.77 -3.25
CA PHE A 72 -3.15 8.97 -3.76
C PHE A 72 -3.69 8.76 -5.17
N VAL A 73 -2.87 8.20 -6.07
CA VAL A 73 -3.27 7.93 -7.47
C VAL A 73 -4.43 6.95 -7.52
N ILE A 74 -4.34 5.81 -6.83
CA ILE A 74 -5.39 4.78 -6.85
C ILE A 74 -6.70 5.36 -6.27
N THR A 75 -6.63 6.04 -5.13
CA THR A 75 -7.81 6.61 -4.48
C THR A 75 -8.45 7.72 -5.32
N LYS A 76 -7.66 8.61 -5.90
CA LYS A 76 -8.18 9.67 -6.80
C LYS A 76 -8.77 9.10 -8.07
N PHE A 77 -8.15 8.08 -8.66
CA PHE A 77 -8.68 7.42 -9.85
C PHE A 77 -10.06 6.80 -9.58
N ILE A 78 -10.18 6.07 -8.46
CA ILE A 78 -11.45 5.47 -8.02
C ILE A 78 -12.53 6.51 -7.69
N LEU A 79 -12.16 7.62 -7.03
CA LEU A 79 -13.08 8.72 -6.74
C LEU A 79 -13.45 9.51 -7.99
N SER A 80 -12.60 9.55 -9.01
CA SER A 80 -12.91 10.25 -10.26
C SER A 80 -13.79 9.42 -11.19
N ILE A 81 -13.73 8.09 -11.08
CA ILE A 81 -14.53 7.17 -11.92
C ILE A 81 -15.97 7.01 -11.40
N TYR A 82 -16.24 7.49 -10.18
CA TYR A 82 -17.51 7.37 -9.47
C TYR A 82 -18.07 8.76 -9.16
#